data_AF-X0T5U5-F1
#
_entry.id   AF-X0T5U5-F1
#
_cell.length_a   1.000
_cell.length_b   1.000
_cell.length_c   1.000
_cell.angle_alpha   90.00
_cell.angle_beta   90.00
_cell.angle_gamma   90.00
#
_symmetry.space_group_name_H-M   'P 1'
#
loop_
_entity.id
_entity.type
_entity.pdbx_description
1 polymer ?
#
loop_
_entity_poly.entity_id
_entity_poly.type
_entity_poly.pdbx_seq_one_letter_code
_entity_poly.pdbx_strand_id
1 'polypeptide(L)'
;MPAAIDLPPGAGAGFNVVLITLDTLRSDHVGCYGYRGVKTPALDALAASGVRFADAVTPVPTTLPAHASILTGEYPPRHGVRNNG
;
A
#
# COMPACT_ATOMS: atom_id res chain seq x y z
N MET A 1 1.58 -15.20 12.26
CA MET A 1 1.51 -14.76 10.86
C MET A 1 0.19 -15.27 10.30
N PRO A 2 -0.65 -14.44 9.65
CA PRO A 2 -1.80 -15.00 8.95
C PRO A 2 -1.27 -16.03 7.94
N ALA A 3 -1.93 -17.18 7.86
CA ALA A 3 -1.59 -18.19 6.86
C ALA A 3 -1.61 -17.52 5.48
N ALA A 4 -0.59 -17.79 4.66
CA ALA A 4 -0.63 -17.40 3.26
C ALA A 4 -1.93 -17.97 2.66
N ILE A 5 -2.76 -17.09 2.12
CA ILE A 5 -3.94 -17.49 1.36
C ILE A 5 -3.38 -18.19 0.11
N ASP A 6 -3.50 -19.53 0.08
CA ASP A 6 -3.13 -20.33 -1.08
C ASP A 6 -4.25 -20.19 -2.12
N LEU A 7 -4.10 -19.19 -2.99
CA LEU A 7 -5.03 -18.99 -4.10
C LEU A 7 -4.61 -19.88 -5.26
N PRO A 8 -5.54 -20.67 -5.83
CA PRO A 8 -5.24 -21.41 -7.04
C PRO A 8 -4.80 -20.44 -8.15
N PRO A 9 -3.92 -20.87 -9.08
CA PRO A 9 -3.57 -20.09 -10.25
C PRO A 9 -4.84 -19.61 -10.97
N GLY A 10 -4.96 -18.29 -11.18
CA GLY A 10 -6.14 -17.71 -11.81
C GLY A 10 -7.34 -17.48 -10.88
N ALA A 11 -7.21 -17.58 -9.56
CA ALA A 11 -8.28 -17.20 -8.63
C ALA A 11 -8.79 -15.75 -8.83
N GLY A 12 -7.94 -14.88 -9.40
CA GLY A 12 -8.28 -13.52 -9.80
C GLY A 12 -8.67 -13.36 -11.27
N ALA A 13 -8.80 -14.44 -12.05
CA ALA A 13 -9.12 -14.35 -13.48
C ALA A 13 -10.50 -13.71 -13.67
N GLY A 14 -10.54 -12.61 -14.44
CA GLY A 14 -11.75 -11.83 -14.66
C GLY A 14 -12.00 -10.70 -13.65
N PHE A 15 -11.16 -10.58 -12.60
CA PHE A 15 -11.19 -9.42 -11.72
C PHE A 15 -10.27 -8.30 -12.22
N ASN A 16 -10.66 -7.06 -11.94
CA ASN A 16 -9.84 -5.89 -12.17
C ASN A 16 -9.02 -5.58 -10.90
N VAL A 17 -7.78 -5.13 -11.10
CA VAL A 17 -6.93 -4.61 -10.01
C VAL A 17 -6.85 -3.10 -10.14
N VAL A 18 -7.19 -2.39 -9.06
CA VAL A 18 -7.06 -0.93 -8.96
C VAL A 18 -6.01 -0.62 -7.89
N LEU A 19 -4.86 -0.10 -8.30
CA LEU A 19 -3.81 0.38 -7.40
C LEU A 19 -4.01 1.87 -7.14
N ILE A 20 -4.29 2.22 -5.88
CA ILE A 20 -4.43 3.60 -5.41
C ILE A 20 -3.24 3.92 -4.50
N THR A 21 -2.47 4.96 -4.83
CA THR A 21 -1.40 5.48 -3.97
C THR A 21 -1.71 6.90 -3.53
N LEU A 22 -1.24 7.28 -2.34
CA LEU A 22 -1.33 8.64 -1.81
C LEU A 22 0.08 9.11 -1.47
N ASP A 23 0.52 10.20 -2.11
CA ASP A 23 1.86 10.73 -1.88
C ASP A 23 1.95 11.38 -0.49
N THR A 24 3.05 11.12 0.22
CA THR A 24 3.37 11.68 1.55
C THR A 24 2.39 11.36 2.70
N LEU A 25 1.42 10.46 2.50
CA LEU A 25 0.43 10.12 3.53
C LEU A 25 1.07 9.42 4.73
N ARG A 26 0.83 9.94 5.94
CA ARG A 26 1.15 9.25 7.19
C ARG A 26 -0.01 8.35 7.63
N SER A 27 0.29 7.13 8.06
CA SER A 27 -0.71 6.19 8.56
C SER A 27 -1.44 6.72 9.81
N ASP A 28 -0.73 7.40 10.71
CA ASP A 28 -1.28 7.97 11.95
C ASP A 28 -2.20 9.20 11.75
N HIS A 29 -2.42 9.62 10.50
CA HIS A 29 -3.36 10.67 10.11
C HIS A 29 -4.61 10.13 9.40
N VAL A 30 -4.87 8.82 9.49
CA VAL A 30 -6.01 8.15 8.88
C VAL A 30 -6.94 7.59 9.97
N GLY A 31 -8.25 7.75 9.78
CA GLY A 31 -9.30 7.40 10.76
C GLY A 31 -9.27 5.94 11.20
N CYS A 32 -9.11 5.00 10.26
CA CYS A 32 -9.00 3.57 10.55
C CYS A 32 -7.71 3.16 11.29
N TYR A 33 -6.75 4.08 11.45
CA TYR A 33 -5.58 3.93 12.30
C TYR A 33 -5.69 4.72 13.62
N GLY A 34 -6.85 5.34 13.89
CA GLY A 34 -7.17 6.00 15.16
C GLY A 34 -7.14 7.53 15.13
N TYR A 35 -6.79 8.15 14.01
CA TYR A 35 -6.75 9.60 13.89
C TYR A 35 -8.16 10.22 13.98
N ARG A 36 -8.31 11.32 14.73
CA ARG A 36 -9.60 12.01 14.90
C ARG A 36 -9.63 13.45 14.38
N GLY A 37 -8.50 13.97 13.89
CA GLY A 37 -8.38 15.35 13.40
C GLY A 37 -8.97 15.58 12.01
N VAL A 38 -9.08 14.53 11.19
CA VAL A 38 -9.69 14.56 9.84
C VAL A 38 -10.56 13.32 9.67
N LYS A 39 -11.69 13.47 8.97
CA LYS A 39 -12.54 12.34 8.60
C LYS A 39 -12.06 11.72 7.30
N THR A 40 -11.83 10.41 7.29
CA THR A 40 -11.38 9.64 6.10
C THR A 40 -12.38 8.54 5.72
N PRO A 41 -13.68 8.86 5.51
CA PRO A 41 -14.75 7.86 5.45
C PRO A 41 -14.58 6.81 4.35
N ALA A 42 -13.98 7.17 3.21
CA ALA A 42 -13.71 6.22 2.12
C ALA A 42 -12.61 5.21 2.48
N LEU A 43 -11.52 5.66 3.11
CA LEU A 43 -10.45 4.79 3.59
C LEU A 43 -10.92 3.93 4.77
N ASP A 44 -11.77 4.50 5.64
CA ASP A 44 -12.33 3.79 6.79
C ASP A 44 -13.28 2.67 6.33
N ALA A 45 -14.14 2.95 5.34
CA ALA A 45 -15.01 1.96 4.74
C ALA A 45 -14.22 0.84 4.03
N LEU A 46 -13.18 1.19 3.28
CA LEU A 46 -12.31 0.22 2.62
C LEU A 46 -11.59 -0.70 3.63
N ALA A 47 -11.11 -0.13 4.73
CA ALA A 47 -10.48 -0.91 5.80
C ALA A 47 -11.48 -1.84 6.53
N ALA A 48 -12.74 -1.42 6.66
CA ALA A 48 -13.79 -2.21 7.32
C ALA A 48 -14.33 -3.35 6.44
N SER A 49 -14.35 -3.19 5.11
CA SER A 49 -14.80 -4.23 4.17
C SER A 49 -13.67 -5.10 3.62
N GLY A 50 -12.42 -4.79 3.93
CA GLY A 50 -11.24 -5.49 3.43
C GLY A 50 -10.23 -5.84 4.53
N VAL A 51 -8.97 -5.89 4.15
CA VAL A 51 -7.85 -6.14 5.07
C VAL A 51 -7.05 -4.86 5.24
N ARG A 52 -6.88 -4.43 6.49
CA ARG A 52 -6.00 -3.32 6.87
C ARG A 52 -4.71 -3.88 7.47
N PHE A 53 -3.58 -3.56 6.87
CA PHE A 53 -2.27 -3.86 7.45
C PHE A 53 -1.96 -2.83 8.54
N ALA A 54 -1.80 -3.28 9.79
CA ALA A 54 -1.47 -2.37 10.89
C ALA A 54 -0.06 -1.80 10.78
N ASP A 55 0.84 -2.53 10.12
CA ASP A 55 2.25 -2.18 9.92
C ASP A 55 2.64 -2.48 8.47
N ALA A 56 2.71 -1.43 7.66
CA ALA A 56 3.11 -1.47 6.25
C ALA A 56 4.12 -0.34 6.01
N VAL A 57 5.38 -0.70 5.74
CA VAL A 57 6.51 0.23 5.73
C VAL A 57 7.10 0.34 4.33
N THR A 58 7.40 1.57 3.91
CA THR A 58 8.09 1.81 2.64
C THR A 58 9.56 1.35 2.71
N PRO A 59 10.12 0.73 1.66
CA PRO A 59 11.55 0.42 1.61
C PRO A 59 12.42 1.70 1.56
N VAL A 60 11.84 2.84 1.15
CA VAL A 60 12.54 4.13 1.05
C VAL A 60 11.53 5.29 1.14
N PRO A 61 11.75 6.33 1.97
CA PRO A 61 10.82 7.45 2.13
C PRO A 61 11.03 8.54 1.05
N THR A 62 11.04 8.15 -0.23
CA THR A 62 11.20 9.09 -1.35
C THR A 62 10.26 8.69 -2.49
N THR A 63 9.50 9.66 -3.01
CA THR A 63 8.33 9.41 -3.89
C THR A 63 8.66 8.54 -5.10
N LEU A 64 9.63 8.92 -5.94
CA LEU A 64 9.94 8.17 -7.16
C LEU A 64 10.54 6.78 -6.87
N PRO A 65 11.56 6.65 -5.99
CA PRO A 65 12.08 5.33 -5.58
C PRO A 65 11.02 4.40 -4.98
N ALA A 66 10.13 4.91 -4.12
CA ALA A 66 9.09 4.09 -3.48
C ALA A 66 8.07 3.56 -4.49
N HIS A 67 7.62 4.39 -5.43
CA HIS A 67 6.72 3.96 -6.49
C HIS A 67 7.41 2.97 -7.45
N ALA A 68 8.69 3.17 -7.75
CA ALA A 68 9.46 2.20 -8.53
C ALA A 68 9.51 0.83 -7.83
N SER A 69 9.70 0.78 -6.51
CA SER A 69 9.64 -0.48 -5.75
C SER A 69 8.26 -1.14 -5.83
N ILE A 70 7.16 -0.37 -5.71
CA ILE A 70 5.79 -0.89 -5.83
C ILE A 70 5.55 -1.53 -7.21
N LEU A 71 5.97 -0.87 -8.28
CA LEU A 71 5.65 -1.29 -9.65
C LEU A 71 6.57 -2.40 -10.17
N THR A 72 7.80 -2.49 -9.66
CA THR A 72 8.78 -3.50 -10.08
C THR A 72 8.82 -4.72 -9.16
N GLY A 73 8.34 -4.59 -7.92
CA GLY A 73 8.48 -5.62 -6.89
C GLY A 73 9.92 -5.77 -6.38
N GLU A 74 10.81 -4.81 -6.68
CA GLU A 74 12.23 -4.85 -6.34
C GLU A 74 12.59 -3.77 -5.31
N TYR A 75 13.67 -3.98 -4.56
CA TYR A 75 14.22 -2.95 -3.68
C TYR A 75 15.04 -1.89 -4.46
N PRO A 76 15.24 -0.68 -3.91
CA PRO A 76 15.99 0.39 -4.58
C PRO A 76 17.36 0.02 -5.16
N PRO A 77 18.19 -0.81 -4.50
CA PRO A 77 19.45 -1.24 -5.08
C PRO A 77 19.30 -2.09 -6.36
N ARG A 78 18.19 -2.82 -6.51
CA ARG A 78 17.90 -3.69 -7.66
C ARG A 78 17.35 -2.92 -8.85
N HIS A 79 16.41 -2.00 -8.64
CA HIS A 79 15.83 -1.20 -9.74
C HIS A 79 16.61 0.09 -10.05
N GLY A 80 17.60 0.48 -9.24
CA GLY A 80 18.57 1.55 -9.55
C GLY A 80 18.07 2.99 -9.36
N VAL A 81 16.76 3.20 -9.17
CA VAL A 81 16.15 4.52 -8.90
C VAL A 81 16.39 4.92 -7.45
N ARG A 82 17.18 5.98 -7.22
CA ARG A 82 17.65 6.37 -5.87
C ARG A 82 17.17 7.74 -5.38
N ASN A 83 16.94 8.67 -6.30
CA ASN A 83 16.52 10.03 -5.99
C ASN A 83 15.28 10.38 -6.79
N ASN A 84 14.61 11.44 -6.37
CA ASN A 84 13.77 12.20 -7.29
C ASN A 84 14.72 12.89 -8.30
N GLY A 85 14.27 13.03 -9.56
CA GLY A 85 15.07 13.55 -10.68
C GLY A 85 15.82 14.83 -10.37
#